data_AF-A0A229GFN4-F1
#
_entry.id   AF-A0A229GFN4-F1
#
_cell.length_a   1.000
_cell.length_b   1.000
_cell.length_c   1.000
_cell.angle_alpha   90.00
_cell.angle_beta   90.00
_cell.angle_gamma   90.00
#
_symmetry.space_group_name_H-M   'P 1'
#
loop_
_entity.id
_entity.type
_entity.pdbx_description
1 polymer ?
#
loop_
_entity_poly.entity_id
_entity_poly.type
_entity_poly.pdbx_seq_one_letter_code
_entity_poly.pdbx_strand_id
1 'polypeptide(L)'
;MWFLFCMYQHLDGRLWTQIAEKDIDDWCNDFAHFTPNNGESLQQLFEHIEGWLNTRSIERACERDRTPILVVGHAGWINAVKILAASQDIPKLTAEWPRSINYQLCNRLDF
;
A
#
# COMPACT_ATOMS: atom_id res chain seq x y z
N MET A 1 13.37 3.91 0.38
CA MET A 1 12.70 2.63 0.62
C MET A 1 11.89 2.81 1.92
N TRP A 2 10.64 3.27 1.81
CA TRP A 2 9.79 3.64 2.96
C TRP A 2 8.70 2.60 3.26
N PHE A 3 8.64 1.53 2.45
CA PHE A 3 7.51 0.59 2.44
C PHE A 3 7.60 -0.50 3.53
N LEU A 4 8.79 -0.73 4.09
CA LEU A 4 9.03 -1.79 5.09
C LEU A 4 8.19 -1.61 6.38
N PHE A 5 7.89 -0.36 6.76
CA PHE A 5 7.28 -0.05 8.06
C PHE A 5 5.80 -0.41 8.18
N CYS A 6 5.04 -0.44 7.08
CA CYS A 6 3.61 -0.75 7.14
C CYS A 6 3.34 -2.25 7.41
N MET A 7 4.31 -3.11 7.05
CA MET A 7 4.14 -4.55 7.07
C MET A 7 4.70 -5.21 8.33
N TYR A 8 5.68 -4.58 9.01
CA TYR A 8 6.35 -5.14 10.17
C TYR A 8 6.03 -4.40 11.47
N GLN A 9 4.97 -4.80 12.17
CA GLN A 9 4.62 -4.16 13.46
C GLN A 9 5.75 -4.18 14.49
N HIS A 10 6.56 -5.24 14.56
CA HIS A 10 7.65 -5.35 15.53
C HIS A 10 8.94 -4.60 15.13
N LEU A 11 9.05 -4.21 13.86
CA LEU A 11 10.13 -3.34 13.37
C LEU A 11 9.72 -1.86 13.35
N ASP A 12 8.44 -1.57 13.57
CA ASP A 12 7.96 -0.20 13.64
C ASP A 12 8.69 0.60 14.74
N GLY A 13 9.08 1.82 14.40
CA GLY A 13 9.90 2.68 15.27
C GLY A 13 11.35 2.24 15.49
N ARG A 14 11.82 1.11 14.93
CA ARG A 14 13.23 0.72 15.01
C ARG A 14 14.08 1.51 14.01
N LEU A 15 15.34 1.75 14.40
CA LEU A 15 16.34 2.27 13.48
C LEU A 15 16.72 1.19 12.46
N TRP A 16 17.07 1.60 11.25
CA TRP A 16 17.57 0.69 10.20
C TRP A 16 18.74 -0.18 10.67
N THR A 17 19.63 0.36 11.50
CA THR A 17 20.77 -0.37 12.07
C THR A 17 20.38 -1.43 13.10
N GLN A 18 19.11 -1.49 13.51
CA GLN A 18 18.56 -2.42 14.49
C GLN A 18 17.66 -3.49 13.86
N ILE A 19 17.45 -3.44 12.54
CA ILE A 19 16.72 -4.45 11.77
C ILE A 19 17.74 -5.46 11.28
N ALA A 20 17.48 -6.75 11.49
CA ALA A 20 18.40 -7.78 11.00
C ALA A 20 18.31 -7.85 9.48
N GLU A 21 19.46 -7.99 8.81
CA GLU A 21 19.54 -8.14 7.35
C GLU A 21 18.67 -9.31 6.88
N LYS A 22 18.70 -10.42 7.63
CA LYS A 22 17.84 -11.58 7.38
C LYS A 22 16.35 -11.24 7.32
N ASP A 23 15.86 -10.34 8.17
CA ASP A 23 14.44 -9.95 8.14
C ASP A 23 14.11 -9.24 6.82
N ILE A 24 15.04 -8.42 6.33
CA ILE A 24 14.90 -7.70 5.05
C ILE A 24 14.96 -8.70 3.88
N ASP A 25 15.88 -9.67 3.92
CA ASP A 25 16.03 -10.70 2.89
C ASP A 25 14.80 -11.60 2.79
N ASP A 26 14.29 -12.07 3.94
CA ASP A 26 13.11 -12.94 3.99
C ASP A 26 11.89 -12.23 3.37
N TRP A 27 11.73 -10.92 3.60
CA TRP A 27 10.70 -10.12 2.93
C TRP A 27 10.98 -9.88 1.45
N CYS A 28 12.23 -9.63 1.05
CA CYS A 28 12.56 -9.50 -0.37
C CYS A 28 12.24 -10.78 -1.15
N ASN A 29 12.42 -11.96 -0.53
CA ASN A 29 12.20 -13.27 -1.16
C ASN A 29 10.72 -13.62 -1.34
N ASP A 30 9.82 -13.06 -0.54
CA ASP A 30 8.38 -13.26 -0.65
C ASP A 30 7.62 -11.93 -0.55
N PHE A 31 7.96 -10.97 -1.41
CA PHE A 31 7.50 -9.59 -1.26
C PHE A 31 5.97 -9.43 -1.17
N ALA A 32 5.23 -10.22 -1.95
CA ALA A 32 3.77 -10.13 -2.02
C ALA A 32 3.07 -10.75 -0.79
N HIS A 33 3.57 -11.90 -0.30
CA HIS A 33 2.87 -12.70 0.71
C HIS A 33 3.58 -12.75 2.06
N PHE A 34 4.81 -12.25 2.15
CA PHE A 34 5.57 -12.24 3.38
C PHE A 34 4.78 -11.51 4.46
N THR A 35 4.48 -12.25 5.52
CA THR A 35 3.71 -11.76 6.66
C THR A 35 4.56 -11.96 7.91
N PRO A 36 5.24 -10.92 8.43
CA PRO A 36 5.90 -11.04 9.72
C PRO A 36 4.85 -11.22 10.81
N ASN A 37 5.23 -11.84 11.93
CA ASN A 37 4.29 -12.09 13.03
C ASN A 37 3.49 -10.83 13.40
N ASN A 38 2.16 -10.92 13.25
CA ASN A 38 1.16 -9.85 13.47
C ASN A 38 1.23 -8.63 12.52
N GLY A 39 1.93 -8.75 11.40
CA GLY A 39 1.97 -7.77 10.32
C GLY A 39 0.88 -7.99 9.26
N GLU A 40 0.80 -7.06 8.31
CA GLU A 40 -0.02 -7.17 7.11
C GLU A 40 0.89 -7.48 5.91
N SER A 41 0.51 -8.44 5.06
CA SER A 41 1.20 -8.70 3.79
C SER A 41 0.82 -7.67 2.72
N LEU A 42 1.60 -7.60 1.64
CA LEU A 42 1.30 -6.68 0.54
C LEU A 42 -0.01 -7.06 -0.13
N GLN A 43 -0.22 -8.37 -0.29
CA GLN A 43 -1.49 -8.95 -0.75
C GLN A 43 -2.68 -8.46 0.08
N GLN A 44 -2.58 -8.55 1.42
CA GLN A 44 -3.66 -8.13 2.33
C GLN A 44 -3.94 -6.63 2.24
N LEU A 45 -2.89 -5.80 2.13
CA LEU A 45 -3.05 -4.37 1.92
C LEU A 45 -3.84 -4.07 0.63
N PHE A 46 -3.52 -4.75 -0.48
CA PHE A 46 -4.23 -4.57 -1.74
C PHE A 46 -5.70 -5.00 -1.65
N GLU A 47 -5.98 -6.14 -1.03
CA GLU A 47 -7.35 -6.63 -0.81
C GLU A 47 -8.17 -5.65 0.03
N HIS A 48 -7.59 -5.11 1.09
CA HIS A 48 -8.24 -4.11 1.95
C HIS A 48 -8.54 -2.83 1.16
N ILE A 49 -7.57 -2.33 0.39
CA ILE A 49 -7.73 -1.12 -0.42
C ILE A 49 -8.82 -1.32 -1.48
N GLU A 50 -8.79 -2.44 -2.20
CA GLU A 50 -9.78 -2.78 -3.21
C GLU A 50 -11.18 -2.88 -2.61
N GLY A 51 -11.32 -3.56 -1.45
CA GLY A 51 -12.59 -3.64 -0.72
C GLY A 51 -13.12 -2.27 -0.29
N TRP A 52 -12.24 -1.39 0.18
CA TRP A 52 -12.61 -0.01 0.53
C TRP A 52 -13.06 0.79 -0.70
N LEU A 53 -12.31 0.73 -1.81
CA LEU A 53 -12.66 1.41 -3.07
C LEU A 53 -14.01 0.92 -3.61
N ASN A 54 -14.24 -0.39 -3.63
CA ASN A 54 -15.50 -0.98 -4.10
C ASN A 54 -16.69 -0.54 -3.25
N THR A 55 -16.53 -0.54 -1.92
CA THR A 55 -17.58 -0.07 -1.00
C THR A 55 -17.91 1.40 -1.27
N ARG A 56 -16.90 2.26 -1.42
CA ARG A 56 -17.11 3.68 -1.75
C ARG A 56 -17.77 3.87 -3.11
N SER A 57 -17.39 3.10 -4.12
CA SER A 57 -18.01 3.15 -5.44
C SER A 57 -19.50 2.80 -5.39
N ILE A 58 -19.88 1.78 -4.61
CA ILE A 58 -21.28 1.38 -4.39
C ILE A 58 -22.07 2.48 -3.66
N GLU A 59 -21.53 3.00 -2.56
CA GLU A 59 -22.17 4.09 -1.79
C GLU A 59 -22.44 5.31 -2.69
N ARG A 60 -21.48 5.63 -3.56
CA ARG A 60 -21.57 6.77 -4.48
C ARG A 60 -22.47 6.56 -5.68
N ALA A 61 -22.67 5.34 -6.15
CA ALA A 61 -23.63 5.06 -7.23
C ALA A 61 -25.06 5.46 -6.82
N CYS A 62 -25.34 5.50 -5.52
CA CYS A 62 -26.61 5.93 -4.94
C CYS A 62 -26.71 7.46 -4.72
N GLU A 63 -25.60 8.19 -4.82
CA GLU A 63 -25.56 9.65 -4.64
C GLU A 63 -25.92 10.38 -5.94
N ARG A 64 -26.74 11.44 -5.85
CA ARG A 64 -27.12 12.24 -7.03
C ARG A 64 -26.00 13.15 -7.53
N ASP A 65 -25.08 13.54 -6.65
CA ASP A 65 -23.98 14.46 -6.97
C ASP A 65 -22.64 13.74 -7.08
N ARG A 66 -21.96 13.92 -8.21
CA ARG A 66 -20.67 13.29 -8.52
C ARG A 66 -19.48 14.05 -7.92
N THR A 67 -19.55 14.47 -6.66
CA THR A 67 -18.47 15.22 -5.98
C THR A 67 -17.22 14.35 -5.80
N PRO A 68 -16.00 14.81 -6.15
CA PRO A 68 -14.78 14.02 -5.95
C PRO A 68 -14.50 13.75 -4.46
N ILE A 69 -13.96 12.57 -4.15
CA ILE A 69 -13.50 12.22 -2.79
C ILE A 69 -12.04 12.65 -2.62
N LEU A 70 -11.73 13.29 -1.51
CA LEU A 70 -10.35 13.49 -1.05
C LEU A 70 -9.99 12.40 -0.03
N VAL A 71 -8.91 11.66 -0.29
CA VAL A 71 -8.35 10.67 0.64
C VAL A 71 -6.96 11.12 1.08
N VAL A 72 -6.70 11.09 2.38
CA VAL A 72 -5.38 11.37 2.96
C VAL A 72 -4.84 10.06 3.51
N GLY A 73 -3.71 9.61 3.00
CA GLY A 73 -3.09 8.34 3.38
C GLY A 73 -1.57 8.38 3.27
N HIS A 74 -0.92 7.30 3.70
CA HIS A 74 0.52 7.15 3.62
C HIS A 74 0.98 6.84 2.18
N ALA A 75 2.25 7.12 1.87
CA ALA A 75 2.81 6.93 0.54
C ALA A 75 2.66 5.48 0.01
N GLY A 76 2.75 4.48 0.90
CA GLY A 76 2.52 3.07 0.55
C GLY A 76 1.08 2.80 0.08
N TRP A 77 0.09 3.31 0.83
CA TRP A 77 -1.32 3.22 0.49
C TRP A 77 -1.64 3.92 -0.84
N ILE A 78 -1.13 5.14 -1.02
CA ILE A 78 -1.32 5.91 -2.27
C ILE A 78 -0.72 5.16 -3.47
N ASN A 79 0.46 4.54 -3.31
CA ASN A 79 1.07 3.75 -4.37
C ASN A 79 0.24 2.50 -4.71
N ALA A 80 -0.25 1.76 -3.72
CA ALA A 80 -1.10 0.60 -3.94
C ALA A 80 -2.40 0.98 -4.69
N VAL A 81 -3.05 2.07 -4.30
CA VAL A 81 -4.23 2.59 -5.02
C VAL A 81 -3.89 2.97 -6.46
N LYS A 82 -2.73 3.59 -6.71
CA LYS A 82 -2.30 3.93 -8.08
C LYS A 82 -2.08 2.71 -8.95
N ILE A 83 -1.53 1.63 -8.39
CA ILE A 83 -1.36 0.34 -9.07
C ILE A 83 -2.72 -0.26 -9.41
N LEU A 84 -3.64 -0.31 -8.44
CA LEU A 84 -5.01 -0.79 -8.64
C LEU A 84 -5.76 0.03 -9.70
N ALA A 85 -5.70 1.36 -9.63
CA ALA A 85 -6.33 2.26 -10.60
C ALA A 85 -5.77 2.11 -12.02
N ALA A 86 -4.51 1.67 -12.15
CA ALA A 86 -3.88 1.35 -13.43
C ALA A 86 -4.16 -0.09 -13.90
N SER A 87 -4.98 -0.86 -13.18
CA SER A 87 -5.25 -2.28 -13.42
C SER A 87 -3.97 -3.13 -13.52
N GLN A 88 -2.96 -2.77 -12.72
CA GLN A 88 -1.70 -3.50 -12.65
C GLN A 88 -1.77 -4.56 -11.55
N ASP A 89 -1.06 -5.67 -11.77
CA ASP A 89 -0.93 -6.73 -10.78
C ASP A 89 -0.16 -6.26 -9.54
N ILE A 90 -0.38 -6.96 -8.42
CA ILE A 90 0.38 -6.78 -7.19
C ILE A 90 1.86 -7.07 -7.49
N PRO A 91 2.79 -6.15 -7.19
CA PRO A 91 4.20 -6.37 -7.46
C PRO A 91 4.73 -7.59 -6.70
N LYS A 92 5.49 -8.44 -7.39
CA LYS A 92 6.06 -9.68 -6.82
C LYS A 92 7.50 -9.51 -6.39
N LEU A 93 8.17 -8.48 -6.91
CA LEU A 93 9.55 -8.15 -6.57
C LEU A 93 9.61 -6.77 -5.91
N THR A 94 10.50 -6.61 -4.93
CA THR A 94 10.72 -5.31 -4.26
C THR A 94 11.13 -4.20 -5.23
N ALA A 95 11.84 -4.55 -6.32
CA ALA A 95 12.26 -3.61 -7.37
C ALA A 95 11.11 -3.09 -8.24
N GLU A 96 9.98 -3.79 -8.28
CA GLU A 96 8.77 -3.37 -8.98
C GLU A 96 7.96 -2.36 -8.16
N TRP A 97 8.24 -2.26 -6.85
CA TRP A 97 7.57 -1.29 -5.99
C TRP A 97 7.91 0.14 -6.42
N PRO A 98 6.90 0.99 -6.72
CA PRO A 98 7.15 2.34 -7.20
C PRO A 98 7.87 3.18 -6.15
N ARG A 99 8.61 4.18 -6.64
CA ARG A 99 9.21 5.20 -5.79
C ARG A 99 8.15 5.84 -4.90
N SER A 100 8.53 6.17 -3.66
CA SER A 100 7.66 6.89 -2.74
C SER A 100 7.17 8.19 -3.37
N ILE A 101 5.87 8.48 -3.19
CA ILE A 101 5.28 9.77 -3.51
C ILE A 101 5.94 10.86 -2.64
N ASN A 102 6.07 12.06 -3.20
CA ASN A 102 6.59 13.22 -2.48
C ASN A 102 5.62 13.65 -1.38
N TYR A 103 6.16 14.13 -0.27
CA TYR A 103 5.36 14.65 0.84
C TYR A 103 4.44 15.79 0.37
N GLN A 104 3.20 15.78 0.85
CA GLN A 104 2.12 16.73 0.49
C GLN A 104 1.73 16.77 -1.00
N LEU A 105 2.21 15.85 -1.84
CA LEU A 105 1.77 15.79 -3.22
C LEU A 105 0.35 15.24 -3.33
N CYS A 106 -0.56 16.04 -3.88
CA CYS A 106 -1.91 15.59 -4.23
C CYS A 106 -1.89 14.89 -5.59
N ASN A 107 -2.41 13.66 -5.65
CA ASN A 107 -2.60 12.91 -6.89
C ASN A 107 -4.10 12.82 -7.17
N ARG A 108 -4.50 13.05 -8.42
CA ARG A 108 -5.86 12.80 -8.88
C ARG A 108 -5.91 11.44 -9.58
N LEU A 109 -6.90 10.64 -9.22
CA LEU A 109 -7.21 9.37 -9.86
C LEU A 109 -8.66 9.43 -10.33
N ASP A 110 -8.89 8.97 -11.55
CA ASP A 110 -10.22 8.85 -12.12
C ASP A 110 -10.53 7.35 -12.20
N PHE A 111 -11.59 6.93 -11.52
CA PHE A 111 -12.11 5.55 -11.46
C PHE A 111 -13.40 5.43 -12.29
#